data_AF-A0A352Q809-F1
#
_entry.id   AF-A0A352Q809-F1
#
_cell.length_a   1.000
_cell.length_b   1.000
_cell.length_c   1.000
_cell.angle_alpha   90.00
_cell.angle_beta   90.00
_cell.angle_gamma   90.00
#
_symmetry.space_group_name_H-M   'P 1'
#
loop_
_entity.id
_entity.type
_entity.pdbx_description
1 polymer ?
#
loop_
_entity_poly.entity_id
_entity_poly.type
_entity_poly.pdbx_seq_one_letter_code
_entity_poly.pdbx_strand_id
1 'polypeptide(L)'
;MSTNKAISRFPVPKIDELPDDLRELVLEVQEKTGFIPNVFLALAHRPAECRAFFAMHDALMLREGNLSKAEKEMIVVTVSGGNECHYCVVAHGAILRIVSKNSLLADQLAINYRKADITLRQRAMLDF
;
A
#
# COMPACT_ATOMS: atom_id res chain seq x y z
N MET A 1 6.51 -27.80 8.23
CA MET A 1 6.57 -26.59 7.37
C MET A 1 7.18 -25.48 8.21
N SER A 2 8.28 -24.85 7.75
CA SER A 2 8.85 -23.71 8.48
C SER A 2 7.82 -22.58 8.52
N THR A 3 7.46 -22.13 9.72
CA THR A 3 6.29 -21.29 9.98
C THR A 3 6.51 -19.81 9.69
N ASN A 4 7.69 -19.39 9.26
CA ASN A 4 7.96 -18.00 8.86
C ASN A 4 8.57 -17.93 7.47
N LYS A 5 7.76 -17.51 6.50
CA LYS A 5 8.20 -17.24 5.13
C LYS A 5 8.94 -15.91 5.10
N ALA A 6 10.06 -15.84 4.40
CA ALA A 6 10.81 -14.58 4.25
C ALA A 6 9.93 -13.51 3.58
N ILE A 7 9.91 -12.30 4.15
CA ILE A 7 9.12 -11.17 3.63
C ILE A 7 9.82 -10.40 2.50
N SER A 8 11.13 -10.60 2.34
CA SER A 8 11.97 -10.00 1.31
C SER A 8 13.05 -10.99 0.90
N ARG A 9 13.55 -10.85 -0.33
CA ARG A 9 14.75 -11.55 -0.80
C ARG A 9 16.04 -10.95 -0.22
N PHE A 10 16.03 -9.66 0.10
CA PHE A 10 17.17 -8.95 0.66
C PHE A 10 17.14 -8.95 2.19
N PRO A 11 18.29 -8.69 2.86
CA PRO A 11 18.33 -8.60 4.31
C PRO A 11 17.33 -7.58 4.84
N VAL A 12 16.56 -7.98 5.85
CA VAL A 12 15.64 -7.09 6.57
C VAL A 12 16.33 -6.70 7.88
N PRO A 13 16.70 -5.43 8.08
CA PRO A 13 17.35 -4.99 9.32
C PRO A 13 16.41 -5.16 10.52
N LYS A 14 16.98 -5.36 11.71
CA LYS A 14 16.17 -5.33 12.93
C LYS A 14 15.79 -3.89 13.28
N ILE A 15 14.66 -3.73 13.97
CA ILE A 15 14.14 -2.40 14.35
C ILE A 15 15.13 -1.64 15.24
N ASP A 16 15.85 -2.35 16.12
CA ASP A 16 16.85 -1.77 17.02
C ASP A 16 18.18 -1.38 16.34
N GLU A 17 18.36 -1.78 15.08
CA GLU A 17 19.49 -1.41 14.23
C GLU A 17 19.14 -0.24 13.29
N LEU A 18 17.88 0.20 13.25
CA LEU A 18 17.44 1.31 12.41
C LEU A 18 17.90 2.67 12.96
N PRO A 19 18.18 3.65 12.07
CA PRO A 19 18.25 5.05 12.45
C PRO A 19 16.99 5.49 13.20
N ASP A 20 17.14 6.40 14.16
CA ASP A 20 16.08 6.78 15.11
C ASP A 20 14.79 7.23 14.41
N ASP A 21 14.91 8.03 13.34
CA ASP A 21 13.76 8.53 12.58
C ASP A 21 12.96 7.41 11.88
N LEU A 22 13.65 6.40 11.33
CA LEU A 22 12.99 5.25 10.71
C LEU A 22 12.41 4.29 11.75
N ARG A 23 13.04 4.20 12.93
CA ARG A 23 12.52 3.43 14.06
C ARG A 23 11.23 4.03 14.57
N GLU A 24 11.19 5.34 14.77
CA GLU A 24 9.99 6.09 15.15
C GLU A 24 8.87 5.88 14.13
N LEU A 25 9.16 6.04 12.82
CA LEU A 25 8.20 5.79 11.74
C LEU A 25 7.58 4.39 11.81
N VAL A 26 8.41 3.36 12.01
CA VAL A 26 7.96 1.97 12.10
C VAL A 26 7.09 1.73 13.33
N LEU A 27 7.48 2.27 14.48
CA LEU A 27 6.76 2.12 15.74
C LEU A 27 5.42 2.86 15.71
N GLU A 28 5.37 4.06 15.13
CA GLU A 28 4.13 4.83 14.97
C GLU A 28 3.12 4.07 14.09
N VAL A 29 3.58 3.45 12.99
CA VAL A 29 2.70 2.66 12.14
C VAL A 29 2.20 1.40 12.85
N GLN A 30 3.06 0.77 13.67
CA GLN A 30 2.70 -0.39 14.47
C GLN A 30 1.60 -0.06 15.47
N GLU A 31 1.71 1.07 16.16
CA GLU A 31 0.72 1.53 17.13
C GLU A 31 -0.63 1.80 16.45
N LYS A 32 -0.62 2.43 15.26
CA LYS A 32 -1.85 2.76 14.51
C LYS A 32 -2.54 1.56 13.90
N THR A 33 -1.79 0.57 13.41
CA THR A 33 -2.34 -0.52 12.59
C THR A 33 -2.31 -1.89 13.27
N GLY A 34 -1.62 -2.03 14.41
CA GLY A 34 -1.48 -3.27 15.16
C GLY A 34 -0.41 -4.23 14.62
N PHE A 35 0.22 -3.90 13.48
CA PHE A 35 1.33 -4.64 12.89
C PHE A 35 2.20 -3.71 12.05
N ILE A 36 3.35 -4.16 11.55
CA ILE A 36 4.20 -3.37 10.64
C ILE A 36 4.03 -3.91 9.22
N PRO A 37 3.48 -3.14 8.26
CA PRO A 37 3.45 -3.57 6.87
C PRO A 37 4.85 -3.82 6.34
N ASN A 38 5.07 -4.96 5.67
CA ASN A 38 6.41 -5.42 5.30
C ASN A 38 7.21 -4.43 4.46
N VAL A 39 6.58 -3.52 3.71
CA VAL A 39 7.27 -2.48 2.93
C VAL A 39 8.15 -1.57 3.79
N PHE A 40 7.73 -1.25 5.03
CA PHE A 40 8.53 -0.44 5.96
C PHE A 40 9.84 -1.16 6.32
N LEU A 41 9.75 -2.45 6.64
CA LEU A 41 10.91 -3.26 7.03
C LEU A 41 11.81 -3.59 5.83
N ALA A 42 11.21 -3.94 4.69
CA ALA A 42 11.94 -4.32 3.50
C ALA A 42 12.73 -3.15 2.89
N LEU A 43 12.13 -1.95 2.81
CA LEU A 43 12.83 -0.76 2.30
C LEU A 43 13.83 -0.19 3.30
N ALA A 44 13.66 -0.43 4.60
CA ALA A 44 14.62 0.01 5.61
C ALA A 44 16.03 -0.61 5.42
N HIS A 45 16.17 -1.67 4.62
CA HIS A 45 17.48 -2.14 4.14
C HIS A 45 18.32 -1.01 3.50
N ARG A 46 17.67 -0.02 2.89
CA ARG A 46 18.28 1.17 2.29
C ARG A 46 17.65 2.43 2.86
N PRO A 47 18.17 2.95 3.99
CA PRO A 47 17.52 4.05 4.72
C PRO A 47 17.24 5.31 3.89
N ALA A 48 18.15 5.72 3.01
CA ALA A 48 17.94 6.88 2.15
C ALA A 48 16.79 6.67 1.13
N GLU A 49 16.72 5.48 0.54
CA GLU A 49 15.65 5.09 -0.39
C GLU A 49 14.31 4.99 0.35
N CYS A 50 14.30 4.43 1.56
CA CYS A 50 13.13 4.34 2.43
C CYS A 50 12.52 5.72 2.73
N ARG A 51 13.34 6.70 3.12
CA ARG A 51 12.89 8.08 3.37
C ARG A 51 12.29 8.71 2.12
N ALA A 52 12.98 8.60 0.98
CA ALA A 52 12.50 9.16 -0.27
C ALA A 52 11.17 8.53 -0.71
N PHE A 53 11.04 7.21 -0.52
CA PHE A 53 9.81 6.48 -0.82
C PHE A 53 8.63 6.99 0.01
N PHE A 54 8.77 7.06 1.34
CA PHE A 54 7.68 7.50 2.20
C PHE A 54 7.36 8.99 2.06
N ALA A 55 8.36 9.84 1.80
CA ALA A 55 8.11 11.25 1.50
C ALA A 55 7.24 11.42 0.25
N MET A 56 7.54 10.67 -0.82
CA MET A 56 6.73 10.67 -2.04
C MET A 56 5.34 10.06 -1.82
N HIS A 57 5.27 8.93 -1.11
CA HIS A 57 4.01 8.29 -0.74
C HIS A 57 3.09 9.29 -0.04
N ASP A 58 3.58 9.99 0.98
CA ASP A 58 2.77 10.90 1.78
C ASP A 58 2.34 12.12 0.96
N ALA A 59 3.26 12.67 0.17
CA ALA A 59 2.96 13.77 -0.74
C ALA A 59 1.82 13.44 -1.74
N LEU A 60 1.65 12.17 -2.11
CA LEU A 60 0.61 11.73 -3.06
C LEU A 60 -0.66 11.24 -2.35
N MET A 61 -0.50 10.36 -1.36
CA MET A 61 -1.60 9.64 -0.72
C MET A 61 -2.30 10.48 0.35
N LEU A 62 -1.56 11.31 1.08
CA LEU A 62 -2.10 12.09 2.20
C LEU A 62 -2.53 13.50 1.81
N ARG A 63 -2.01 14.06 0.69
CA ARG A 63 -2.41 15.41 0.26
C ARG A 63 -3.91 15.52 0.02
N GLU A 64 -4.45 16.69 0.33
CA GLU A 64 -5.80 17.08 -0.09
C GLU A 64 -5.85 17.32 -1.61
N GLY A 65 -7.02 17.10 -2.19
CA GLY A 65 -7.23 17.29 -3.62
C GLY A 65 -8.55 16.71 -4.10
N ASN A 66 -8.70 16.64 -5.42
CA ASN A 66 -9.94 16.22 -6.08
C ASN A 66 -10.16 14.70 -6.13
N LEU A 67 -9.21 13.92 -5.60
CA LEU A 67 -9.32 12.48 -5.44
C LEU A 67 -9.50 12.15 -3.96
N SER A 68 -10.59 11.46 -3.66
CA SER A 68 -10.83 10.88 -2.34
C SER A 68 -9.78 9.81 -2.00
N LYS A 69 -9.66 9.48 -0.70
CA LYS A 69 -8.80 8.37 -0.26
C LYS A 69 -9.15 7.05 -0.97
N ALA A 70 -10.45 6.77 -1.12
CA ALA A 70 -10.91 5.59 -1.85
C ALA A 70 -10.48 5.61 -3.32
N GLU A 71 -10.65 6.73 -4.03
CA GLU A 71 -10.23 6.84 -5.44
C GLU A 71 -8.72 6.66 -5.63
N LYS A 72 -7.88 7.19 -4.72
CA LYS A 72 -6.44 6.94 -4.76
C LYS A 72 -6.12 5.45 -4.63
N GLU A 73 -6.76 4.75 -3.69
CA GLU A 73 -6.59 3.31 -3.51
C GLU A 73 -7.15 2.49 -4.68
N MET A 74 -8.24 2.94 -5.33
CA MET A 74 -8.74 2.30 -6.56
C MET A 74 -7.68 2.31 -7.66
N ILE A 75 -7.01 3.44 -7.87
CA ILE A 75 -5.90 3.56 -8.83
C ILE A 75 -4.80 2.57 -8.47
N VAL A 76 -4.36 2.55 -7.21
CA VAL A 76 -3.27 1.67 -6.77
C VAL A 76 -3.63 0.19 -6.98
N VAL A 77 -4.83 -0.23 -6.60
CA VAL A 77 -5.28 -1.63 -6.77
C VAL A 77 -5.37 -2.00 -8.26
N THR A 78 -5.93 -1.14 -9.11
CA THR A 78 -6.03 -1.40 -10.55
C THR A 78 -4.66 -1.48 -11.22
N VAL A 79 -3.76 -0.55 -10.93
CA VAL A 79 -2.38 -0.58 -11.46
C VAL A 79 -1.63 -1.80 -10.96
N SER A 80 -1.80 -2.15 -9.67
CA SER A 80 -1.16 -3.32 -9.08
C SER A 80 -1.66 -4.63 -9.69
N GLY A 81 -2.96 -4.72 -9.97
CA GLY A 81 -3.56 -5.87 -10.67
C GLY A 81 -3.02 -6.01 -12.09
N GLY A 82 -2.92 -4.90 -12.83
CA GLY A 82 -2.32 -4.88 -14.17
C GLY A 82 -0.83 -5.25 -14.20
N ASN A 83 -0.11 -4.99 -13.11
CA ASN A 83 1.31 -5.33 -12.95
C ASN A 83 1.56 -6.65 -12.19
N GLU A 84 0.51 -7.41 -11.87
CA GLU A 84 0.60 -8.67 -11.11
C GLU A 84 1.35 -8.54 -9.77
N CYS A 85 1.28 -7.36 -9.14
CA CYS A 85 2.02 -7.07 -7.92
C CYS A 85 1.29 -7.63 -6.68
N HIS A 86 1.68 -8.82 -6.24
CA HIS A 86 1.04 -9.52 -5.12
C HIS A 86 0.95 -8.67 -3.83
N TYR A 87 2.06 -8.05 -3.41
CA TYR A 87 2.08 -7.25 -2.18
C TYR A 87 1.09 -6.08 -2.25
N CYS A 88 1.15 -5.30 -3.34
CA CYS A 88 0.33 -4.10 -3.48
C CYS A 88 -1.15 -4.43 -3.65
N VAL A 89 -1.50 -5.46 -4.42
CA VAL A 89 -2.91 -5.91 -4.56
C VAL A 89 -3.49 -6.29 -3.19
N VAL A 90 -2.75 -7.06 -2.39
CA VAL A 90 -3.23 -7.50 -1.07
C VAL A 90 -3.32 -6.33 -0.08
N ALA A 91 -2.27 -5.51 0.02
CA ALA A 91 -2.21 -4.42 0.98
C ALA A 91 -3.20 -3.30 0.66
N HIS A 92 -3.16 -2.76 -0.56
CA HIS A 92 -4.04 -1.67 -0.97
C HIS A 92 -5.48 -2.14 -1.17
N GLY A 93 -5.70 -3.41 -1.52
CA GLY A 93 -7.03 -4.00 -1.52
C GLY A 93 -7.67 -4.01 -0.12
N ALA A 94 -6.89 -4.31 0.92
CA ALA A 94 -7.38 -4.25 2.30
C ALA A 94 -7.74 -2.82 2.71
N ILE A 95 -6.88 -1.84 2.40
CA ILE A 95 -7.14 -0.43 2.67
C ILE A 95 -8.39 0.03 1.92
N LEU A 96 -8.49 -0.28 0.63
CA LEU A 96 -9.63 0.09 -0.22
C LEU A 96 -10.95 -0.40 0.35
N ARG A 97 -11.03 -1.67 0.80
CA ARG A 97 -12.25 -2.22 1.41
C ARG A 97 -12.70 -1.41 2.63
N ILE A 98 -11.76 -0.91 3.43
CA ILE A 98 -12.03 -0.08 4.61
C ILE A 98 -12.50 1.32 4.18
N VAL A 99 -11.73 2.02 3.35
CA VAL A 99 -12.00 3.43 3.03
C VAL A 99 -13.20 3.61 2.10
N SER A 100 -13.49 2.62 1.24
CA SER A 100 -14.69 2.62 0.39
C SER A 100 -15.93 2.05 1.10
N LYS A 101 -15.75 1.36 2.23
CA LYS A 101 -16.80 0.58 2.91
C LYS A 101 -17.49 -0.42 1.98
N ASN A 102 -16.77 -0.95 0.99
CA ASN A 102 -17.24 -1.96 0.05
C ASN A 102 -16.25 -3.14 0.04
N SER A 103 -16.71 -4.29 0.56
CA SER A 103 -15.88 -5.49 0.69
C SER A 103 -15.52 -6.15 -0.64
N LEU A 104 -16.29 -5.92 -1.70
CA LEU A 104 -16.13 -6.58 -3.00
C LEU A 104 -15.27 -5.77 -3.97
N LEU A 105 -15.20 -4.45 -3.78
CA LEU A 105 -14.63 -3.53 -4.78
C LEU A 105 -13.16 -3.83 -5.09
N ALA A 106 -12.34 -4.12 -4.09
CA ALA A 106 -10.92 -4.41 -4.29
C ALA A 106 -10.69 -5.62 -5.22
N ASP A 107 -11.47 -6.67 -5.04
CA ASP A 107 -11.34 -7.90 -5.81
C ASP A 107 -11.78 -7.67 -7.27
N GLN A 108 -12.87 -6.93 -7.46
CA GLN A 108 -13.32 -6.53 -8.79
C GLN A 108 -12.28 -5.70 -9.53
N LEU A 109 -11.67 -4.71 -8.86
CA LEU A 109 -10.65 -3.85 -9.46
C LEU A 109 -9.36 -4.60 -9.79
N ALA A 110 -8.91 -5.48 -8.90
CA ALA A 110 -7.68 -6.26 -9.07
C ALA A 110 -7.79 -7.27 -10.22
N ILE A 111 -8.95 -7.91 -10.39
CA ILE A 111 -9.16 -8.95 -11.41
C ILE A 111 -9.57 -8.34 -12.75
N ASN A 112 -10.55 -7.45 -12.75
CA ASN A 112 -11.01 -6.76 -13.96
C ASN A 112 -11.80 -5.50 -13.60
N TYR A 113 -11.10 -4.38 -13.39
CA TYR A 113 -11.71 -3.10 -13.05
C TYR A 113 -12.80 -2.65 -14.04
N ARG A 114 -12.79 -3.18 -15.27
CA ARG A 114 -13.79 -2.84 -16.30
C ARG A 114 -15.20 -3.36 -15.98
N LYS A 115 -15.31 -4.30 -15.05
CA LYS A 115 -16.56 -4.93 -14.60
C LYS A 115 -16.90 -4.57 -13.15
N ALA A 116 -16.13 -3.67 -12.52
CA ALA A 116 -16.35 -3.27 -11.15
C ALA A 116 -17.60 -2.39 -10.99
N ASP A 117 -18.18 -2.43 -9.79
CA ASP A 117 -19.34 -1.64 -9.41
C ASP A 117 -18.93 -0.19 -9.08
N ILE A 118 -18.57 0.56 -10.11
CA ILE A 118 -18.01 1.92 -10.02
C ILE A 118 -18.76 2.90 -10.93
N THR A 119 -18.69 4.18 -10.60
CA THR A 119 -19.30 5.24 -11.41
C THR A 119 -18.55 5.44 -12.74
N LEU A 120 -19.18 6.10 -13.72
CA LEU A 120 -18.51 6.47 -14.97
C LEU A 120 -17.29 7.37 -14.75
N ARG A 121 -17.32 8.27 -13.76
CA ARG A 121 -16.17 9.09 -13.38
C ARG A 121 -15.00 8.24 -12.89
N GLN A 122 -15.25 7.33 -11.96
CA GLN A 122 -14.23 6.43 -11.44
C GLN A 122 -13.69 5.52 -12.55
N ARG A 123 -14.56 5.05 -13.45
CA ARG A 123 -14.12 4.24 -14.58
C ARG A 123 -13.19 5.02 -15.51
N ALA A 124 -13.57 6.25 -15.89
CA ALA A 124 -12.72 7.11 -16.72
C ALA A 124 -11.38 7.44 -16.04
N MET A 125 -11.38 7.64 -14.72
CA MET A 125 -10.15 7.81 -13.93
C MET A 125 -9.22 6.61 -14.01
N LEU A 126 -9.75 5.38 -14.02
CA LEU A 126 -8.95 4.16 -14.09
C LEU A 126 -8.57 3.75 -15.53
N ASP A 127 -9.21 4.33 -16.56
CA ASP A 127 -8.86 4.10 -17.96
C ASP A 127 -7.66 4.96 -18.44
N PHE A 128 -7.33 6.04 -17.71
CA PHE A 128 -6.19 6.92 -17.98
C PHE A 128 -4.90 6.42 -17.33
#